data_AF-A0A1I4Z055-F1
#
_entry.id   AF-A0A1I4Z055-F1
#
_cell.length_a   1.000
_cell.length_b   1.000
_cell.length_c   1.000
_cell.angle_alpha   90.00
_cell.angle_beta   90.00
_cell.angle_gamma   90.00
#
_symmetry.space_group_name_H-M   'P 1'
#
loop_
_entity.id
_entity.type
_entity.pdbx_description
1 polymer ?
#
loop_
_entity_poly.entity_id
_entity_poly.type
_entity_poly.pdbx_seq_one_letter_code
_entity_poly.pdbx_strand_id
1 'polypeptide(L)'
;MLILTASDVSKVFDMAAAFEAVEEAALAHVQSRTASPPRTALKLPVVPAEILVMPGSVNSRLFGLKVWYALGEPIGSIPQSSAVITLLDPELGLEIVMDGGIITDLRTGAMSGLAASRLAPPRSKTVGLIGAGIQGRAQVLAMVHACGEVETVKVFSRDPLRRQRFAEMLEDELGQSYPDRRVTVVPADSAESTCRGSDIVVAATTSRVPIIEDGWIGDRTLICGVGSHSPTESEIAPVTVGRASRVVVDTFGGGVDGAGDIAGAIDAGHIRRDDVLELGTLLAGELGPASGDGPTVFKSVGFGAADTVSARLVAHRAIERGFGTTIDLHR
;
A
#
# COMPACT_ATOMS: atom_id res chain seq x y z
N MET A 1 -0.29 -22.90 -19.58
CA MET A 1 -0.29 -21.61 -18.88
C MET A 1 -1.64 -20.93 -18.97
N LEU A 2 -2.08 -20.26 -17.91
CA LEU A 2 -3.25 -19.37 -17.92
C LEU A 2 -2.80 -17.91 -17.92
N ILE A 3 -3.40 -17.09 -18.79
CA ILE A 3 -3.20 -15.64 -18.83
C ILE A 3 -4.46 -14.95 -18.30
N LEU A 4 -4.30 -14.07 -17.30
CA LEU A 4 -5.36 -13.21 -16.78
C LEU A 4 -5.09 -11.74 -17.15
N THR A 5 -6.00 -11.15 -17.91
CA THR A 5 -5.91 -9.74 -18.29
C THR A 5 -6.30 -8.81 -17.12
N ALA A 6 -5.98 -7.52 -17.22
CA ALA A 6 -6.46 -6.52 -16.25
C ALA A 6 -7.99 -6.56 -16.06
N SER A 7 -8.76 -6.86 -17.12
CA SER A 7 -10.21 -7.01 -17.03
C SER A 7 -10.65 -8.29 -16.31
N ASP A 8 -9.90 -9.38 -16.43
CA ASP A 8 -10.19 -10.61 -15.68
C ASP A 8 -9.92 -10.40 -14.19
N VAL A 9 -8.77 -9.79 -13.87
CA VAL A 9 -8.36 -9.51 -12.49
C VAL A 9 -9.35 -8.56 -11.81
N SER A 10 -9.78 -7.48 -12.47
CA SER A 10 -10.69 -6.49 -11.87
C SER A 10 -12.09 -7.02 -11.55
N LYS A 11 -12.52 -8.12 -12.20
CA LYS A 11 -13.81 -8.77 -11.91
C LYS A 11 -13.78 -9.65 -10.66
N VAL A 12 -12.59 -9.98 -10.13
CA VAL A 12 -12.43 -10.93 -9.02
C VAL A 12 -11.60 -10.40 -7.85
N PHE A 13 -10.96 -9.24 -8.02
CA PHE A 13 -10.12 -8.60 -7.01
C PHE A 13 -10.61 -7.20 -6.68
N ASP A 14 -11.33 -7.10 -5.56
CA ASP A 14 -11.78 -5.84 -4.96
C ASP A 14 -11.01 -5.54 -3.66
N MET A 15 -11.36 -4.45 -2.99
CA MET A 15 -10.68 -4.05 -1.74
C MET A 15 -10.85 -5.10 -0.64
N ALA A 16 -12.00 -5.77 -0.54
CA ALA A 16 -12.22 -6.82 0.46
C ALA A 16 -11.29 -8.02 0.22
N ALA A 17 -11.15 -8.44 -1.04
CA ALA A 17 -10.20 -9.48 -1.45
C ALA A 17 -8.75 -9.09 -1.13
N ALA A 18 -8.40 -7.82 -1.30
CA ALA A 18 -7.08 -7.32 -0.96
C ALA A 18 -6.82 -7.35 0.55
N PHE A 19 -7.80 -7.03 1.40
CA PHE A 19 -7.69 -7.17 2.86
C PHE A 19 -7.46 -8.64 3.27
N GLU A 20 -8.25 -9.57 2.72
CA GLU A 20 -8.11 -11.01 2.98
C GLU A 20 -6.70 -11.49 2.63
N ALA A 21 -6.22 -11.18 1.41
CA ALA A 21 -4.92 -11.63 0.95
C ALA A 21 -3.75 -11.02 1.74
N VAL A 22 -3.84 -9.74 2.09
CA VAL A 22 -2.79 -9.05 2.84
C VAL A 22 -2.74 -9.51 4.29
N GLU A 23 -3.89 -9.71 4.94
CA GLU A 23 -3.95 -10.24 6.31
C GLU A 23 -3.30 -11.63 6.38
N GLU A 24 -3.64 -12.53 5.45
CA GLU A 24 -2.99 -13.84 5.37
C GLU A 24 -1.48 -13.72 5.17
N ALA A 25 -1.03 -12.87 4.23
CA ALA A 25 0.39 -12.71 3.95
C ALA A 25 1.17 -12.14 5.15
N ALA A 26 0.60 -11.15 5.84
CA ALA A 26 1.21 -10.52 7.00
C ALA A 26 1.31 -11.49 8.19
N LEU A 27 0.24 -12.26 8.46
CA LEU A 27 0.25 -13.28 9.51
C LEU A 27 1.23 -14.42 9.18
N ALA A 28 1.26 -14.87 7.92
CA ALA A 28 2.23 -15.86 7.47
C ALA A 28 3.68 -15.36 7.61
N HIS A 29 3.92 -14.07 7.39
CA HIS A 29 5.24 -13.46 7.50
C HIS A 29 5.81 -13.57 8.91
N VAL A 30 5.06 -13.08 9.91
CA VAL A 30 5.51 -13.11 11.32
C VAL A 30 5.59 -14.53 11.89
N GLN A 31 4.85 -15.47 11.29
CA GLN A 31 4.95 -16.90 11.59
C GLN A 31 6.13 -17.59 10.87
N SER A 32 7.01 -16.83 10.20
CA SER A 32 8.15 -17.37 9.43
C SER A 32 7.74 -18.35 8.33
N ARG A 33 6.51 -18.23 7.81
CA ARG A 33 5.97 -19.07 6.72
C ARG A 33 6.15 -18.43 5.34
N THR A 34 6.84 -17.31 5.24
CA THR A 34 7.11 -16.63 3.97
C THR A 34 8.60 -16.53 3.69
N ALA A 35 8.97 -16.58 2.41
CA ALA A 35 10.27 -16.10 1.95
C ALA A 35 10.04 -14.94 0.98
N SER A 36 10.44 -13.73 1.36
CA SER A 36 10.36 -12.51 0.55
C SER A 36 11.73 -11.84 0.56
N PRO A 37 12.67 -12.25 -0.32
CA PRO A 37 13.96 -11.60 -0.39
C PRO A 37 13.81 -10.11 -0.77
N PRO A 38 14.83 -9.28 -0.49
CA PRO A 38 14.82 -7.88 -0.90
C PRO A 38 14.52 -7.74 -2.40
N ARG A 39 13.71 -6.75 -2.75
CA ARG A 39 13.41 -6.44 -4.16
C ARG A 39 14.67 -6.04 -4.91
N THR A 40 14.78 -6.47 -6.16
CA THR A 40 15.85 -6.02 -7.04
C THR A 40 15.36 -4.80 -7.82
N ALA A 41 15.99 -3.65 -7.58
CA ALA A 41 15.74 -2.44 -8.36
C ALA A 41 16.67 -2.39 -9.58
N LEU A 42 16.08 -2.26 -10.76
CA LEU A 42 16.80 -2.08 -12.02
C LEU A 42 16.52 -0.66 -12.53
N LYS A 43 17.59 0.11 -12.71
CA LYS A 43 17.56 1.39 -13.41
C LYS A 43 18.03 1.14 -14.84
N LEU A 44 17.16 1.41 -15.81
CA LEU A 44 17.52 1.28 -17.21
C LEU A 44 18.24 2.57 -17.66
N PRO A 45 19.51 2.51 -18.13
CA PRO A 45 20.24 3.74 -18.47
C PRO A 45 19.66 4.50 -19.68
N VAL A 46 18.98 3.79 -20.58
CA VAL A 46 18.50 4.31 -21.87
C VAL A 46 17.02 4.67 -21.83
N VAL A 47 16.23 3.95 -21.04
CA VAL A 47 14.79 4.19 -20.88
C VAL A 47 14.60 4.82 -19.50
N PRO A 48 13.96 5.99 -19.38
CA PRO A 48 13.65 6.57 -18.08
C PRO A 48 12.57 5.70 -17.43
N ALA A 49 12.97 4.59 -16.83
CA ALA A 49 12.07 3.64 -16.21
C ALA A 49 12.72 3.02 -14.97
N GLU A 50 11.88 2.80 -13.97
CA GLU A 50 12.21 2.02 -12.79
C GLU A 50 11.53 0.67 -12.90
N ILE A 51 12.28 -0.40 -12.61
CA ILE A 51 11.75 -1.75 -12.56
C ILE A 51 12.09 -2.35 -11.20
N LEU A 52 11.09 -2.92 -10.54
CA LEU A 52 11.24 -3.65 -9.29
C LEU A 52 10.84 -5.11 -9.50
N VAL A 53 11.78 -6.01 -9.24
CA VAL A 53 11.56 -7.46 -9.28
C VAL A 53 11.38 -7.95 -7.85
N MET A 54 10.22 -8.50 -7.54
CA MET A 54 9.79 -8.84 -6.18
C MET A 54 9.35 -10.31 -6.12
N PRO A 55 10.25 -11.24 -5.73
CA PRO A 55 9.90 -12.63 -5.49
C PRO A 55 9.16 -12.77 -4.15
N GLY A 56 8.23 -13.71 -4.09
CA GLY A 56 7.55 -14.10 -2.86
C GLY A 56 7.26 -15.60 -2.85
N SER A 57 7.37 -16.21 -1.68
CA SER A 57 6.90 -17.56 -1.44
C SER A 57 6.17 -17.65 -0.11
N VAL A 58 5.15 -18.50 -0.06
CA VAL A 58 4.35 -18.79 1.13
C VAL A 58 4.25 -20.30 1.33
N ASN A 59 4.45 -20.74 2.58
CA ASN A 59 4.46 -22.14 3.01
C ASN A 59 5.42 -23.04 2.22
N SER A 60 6.47 -22.46 1.62
CA SER A 60 7.42 -23.17 0.74
C SER A 60 6.77 -23.95 -0.40
N ARG A 61 5.57 -23.54 -0.84
CA ARG A 61 4.78 -24.22 -1.88
C ARG A 61 4.28 -23.27 -2.94
N LEU A 62 3.73 -22.13 -2.49
CA LEU A 62 3.28 -21.08 -3.36
C LEU A 62 4.47 -20.20 -3.73
N PHE A 63 4.66 -19.92 -5.02
CA PHE A 63 5.66 -18.99 -5.49
C PHE A 63 5.04 -17.95 -6.42
N GLY A 64 5.40 -16.69 -6.21
CA GLY A 64 5.04 -15.58 -7.06
C GLY A 64 6.24 -14.70 -7.38
N LEU A 65 6.21 -14.11 -8.57
CA LEU A 65 7.18 -13.11 -8.99
C LEU A 65 6.44 -11.93 -9.59
N LYS A 66 6.51 -10.79 -8.92
CA LYS A 66 6.03 -9.52 -9.48
C LYS A 66 7.18 -8.78 -10.15
N VAL A 67 6.95 -8.34 -11.38
CA VAL A 67 7.77 -7.34 -12.05
C VAL A 67 6.93 -6.08 -12.16
N TRP A 68 7.19 -5.12 -11.28
CA TRP A 68 6.57 -3.80 -11.33
C TRP A 68 7.44 -2.85 -12.14
N TYR A 69 6.82 -1.93 -12.86
CA TYR A 69 7.51 -0.91 -13.63
C TYR A 69 6.83 0.45 -13.48
N ALA A 70 7.63 1.51 -13.54
CA ALA A 70 7.19 2.87 -13.74
C ALA A 70 7.99 3.52 -14.87
N LEU A 71 7.29 4.01 -15.89
CA LEU A 71 7.82 4.71 -17.04
C LEU A 71 7.83 6.21 -16.79
N GLY A 72 8.90 6.88 -17.20
CA GLY A 72 9.05 8.33 -17.13
C GLY A 72 8.14 9.04 -18.12
N GLU A 73 7.85 8.41 -19.26
CA GLU A 73 6.98 8.93 -20.32
C GLU A 73 5.95 7.88 -20.77
N PRO A 74 4.74 8.29 -21.19
CA PRO A 74 3.76 7.37 -21.76
C PRO A 74 4.25 6.67 -23.02
N ILE A 75 3.98 5.37 -23.17
CA ILE A 75 4.29 4.60 -24.37
C ILE A 75 2.99 4.01 -24.93
N GLY A 76 2.42 4.67 -25.94
CA GLY A 76 1.17 4.22 -26.57
C GLY A 76 0.05 4.02 -25.55
N SER A 77 -0.54 2.82 -25.53
CA SER A 77 -1.59 2.43 -24.59
C SER A 77 -1.07 1.78 -23.30
N ILE A 78 0.25 1.68 -23.11
CA ILE A 78 0.84 1.06 -21.93
C ILE A 78 0.67 2.01 -20.73
N PRO A 79 0.14 1.52 -19.59
CA PRO A 79 0.06 2.33 -18.38
C PRO A 79 1.43 2.85 -17.96
N GLN A 80 1.49 4.10 -17.49
CA GLN A 80 2.74 4.70 -17.02
C GLN A 80 3.36 3.93 -15.85
N SER A 81 2.55 3.25 -15.03
CA SER A 81 3.01 2.33 -13.99
C SER A 81 2.06 1.14 -13.94
N SER A 82 2.61 -0.07 -13.90
CA SER A 82 1.84 -1.31 -13.69
C SER A 82 2.77 -2.42 -13.21
N ALA A 83 2.25 -3.64 -13.12
CA ALA A 83 3.05 -4.83 -12.88
C ALA A 83 2.55 -6.02 -13.70
N VAL A 84 3.41 -7.01 -13.87
CA VAL A 84 3.05 -8.37 -14.28
C VAL A 84 3.41 -9.31 -13.15
N ILE A 85 2.52 -10.25 -12.82
CA ILE A 85 2.77 -11.28 -11.81
C ILE A 85 2.78 -12.64 -12.48
N THR A 86 3.84 -13.41 -12.26
CA THR A 86 3.88 -14.84 -12.54
C THR A 86 3.62 -15.60 -11.25
N LEU A 87 2.77 -16.60 -11.31
CA LEU A 87 2.40 -17.43 -10.17
C LEU A 87 2.61 -18.92 -10.51
N LEU A 88 3.22 -19.63 -9.57
CA LEU A 88 3.33 -21.08 -9.55
C LEU A 88 2.64 -21.57 -8.29
N ASP A 89 1.47 -22.17 -8.46
CA ASP A 89 0.69 -22.80 -7.40
C ASP A 89 0.55 -24.30 -7.71
N PRO A 90 1.21 -25.19 -6.96
CA PRO A 90 1.10 -26.63 -7.14
C PRO A 90 -0.34 -27.16 -7.01
N GLU A 91 -1.23 -26.46 -6.31
CA GLU A 91 -2.64 -26.86 -6.16
C GLU A 91 -3.44 -26.63 -7.44
N LEU A 92 -3.07 -25.60 -8.21
CA LEU A 92 -3.70 -25.31 -9.51
C LEU A 92 -3.07 -26.14 -10.64
N GLY A 93 -1.84 -26.62 -10.47
CA GLY A 93 -1.18 -27.51 -11.42
C GLY A 93 -0.86 -26.87 -12.78
N LEU A 94 -0.82 -25.53 -12.86
CA LEU A 94 -0.53 -24.79 -14.09
C LEU A 94 0.21 -23.48 -13.81
N GLU A 95 1.06 -23.04 -14.75
CA GLU A 95 1.74 -21.74 -14.66
C GLU A 95 0.75 -20.61 -15.01
N ILE A 96 0.78 -19.52 -14.25
CA ILE A 96 -0.15 -18.41 -14.43
C ILE A 96 0.61 -17.11 -14.59
N VAL A 97 0.21 -16.30 -15.56
CA VAL A 97 0.67 -14.92 -15.74
C VAL A 97 -0.54 -13.99 -15.69
N MET A 98 -0.46 -12.92 -14.93
CA MET A 98 -1.56 -11.97 -14.78
C MET A 98 -1.11 -10.53 -14.75
N ASP A 99 -2.03 -9.63 -15.13
CA ASP A 99 -1.88 -8.21 -14.82
C ASP A 99 -1.77 -8.01 -13.30
N GLY A 100 -0.74 -7.29 -12.88
CA GLY A 100 -0.44 -7.00 -11.49
C GLY A 100 -0.75 -5.57 -11.08
N GLY A 101 -1.29 -4.74 -11.98
CA GLY A 101 -1.54 -3.31 -11.73
C GLY A 101 -2.56 -3.12 -10.62
N ILE A 102 -3.81 -3.57 -10.85
CA ILE A 102 -4.87 -3.45 -9.85
C ILE A 102 -4.57 -4.24 -8.56
N ILE A 103 -3.87 -5.38 -8.68
CA ILE A 103 -3.40 -6.14 -7.52
C ILE A 103 -2.49 -5.25 -6.67
N THR A 104 -1.47 -4.66 -7.30
CA THR A 104 -0.50 -3.76 -6.64
C THR A 104 -1.20 -2.59 -5.96
N ASP A 105 -2.17 -1.98 -6.63
CA ASP A 105 -2.90 -0.84 -6.10
C ASP A 105 -3.70 -1.21 -4.85
N LEU A 106 -4.59 -2.20 -4.97
CA LEU A 106 -5.50 -2.57 -3.89
C LEU A 106 -4.76 -3.20 -2.71
N ARG A 107 -3.79 -4.09 -2.94
CA ARG A 107 -3.01 -4.71 -1.84
C ARG A 107 -2.15 -3.70 -1.10
N THR A 108 -1.67 -2.64 -1.76
CA THR A 108 -0.93 -1.57 -1.09
C THR A 108 -1.86 -0.71 -0.23
N GLY A 109 -3.05 -0.40 -0.73
CA GLY A 109 -4.12 0.20 0.07
C GLY A 109 -4.48 -0.65 1.30
N ALA A 110 -4.71 -1.94 1.08
CA ALA A 110 -5.14 -2.88 2.11
C ALA A 110 -4.15 -3.02 3.26
N MET A 111 -2.83 -2.98 3.02
CA MET A 111 -1.84 -2.94 4.12
C MET A 111 -2.07 -1.76 5.07
N SER A 112 -2.24 -0.55 4.51
CA SER A 112 -2.52 0.64 5.32
C SER A 112 -3.90 0.60 5.95
N GLY A 113 -4.91 0.05 5.26
CA GLY A 113 -6.25 -0.11 5.80
C GLY A 113 -6.30 -1.09 6.98
N LEU A 114 -5.58 -2.21 6.89
CA LEU A 114 -5.40 -3.16 7.98
C LEU A 114 -4.69 -2.52 9.18
N ALA A 115 -3.64 -1.73 8.94
CA ALA A 115 -3.01 -0.94 9.98
C ALA A 115 -4.00 0.07 10.60
N ALA A 116 -4.77 0.78 9.78
CA ALA A 116 -5.77 1.74 10.23
C ALA A 116 -6.87 1.11 11.09
N SER A 117 -7.31 -0.11 10.76
CA SER A 117 -8.31 -0.84 11.55
C SER A 117 -7.89 -1.08 13.01
N ARG A 118 -6.58 -1.01 13.31
CA ARG A 118 -6.01 -1.24 14.64
C ARG A 118 -5.40 0.01 15.27
N LEU A 119 -4.92 0.95 14.46
CA LEU A 119 -4.13 2.10 14.92
C LEU A 119 -4.88 3.44 14.82
N ALA A 120 -5.85 3.57 13.93
CA ALA A 120 -6.57 4.83 13.77
C ALA A 120 -7.39 5.15 15.03
N PRO A 121 -7.62 6.44 15.33
CA PRO A 121 -8.57 6.85 16.35
C PRO A 121 -9.92 6.15 16.19
N PRO A 122 -10.55 5.69 17.28
CA PRO A 122 -11.94 5.26 17.23
C PRO A 122 -12.80 6.37 16.64
N ARG A 123 -13.73 6.00 15.76
CA ARG A 123 -14.61 6.96 15.06
C ARG A 123 -13.87 7.99 14.21
N SER A 124 -12.77 7.59 13.55
CA SER A 124 -12.07 8.45 12.59
C SER A 124 -13.00 8.90 11.46
N LYS A 125 -13.15 10.23 11.30
CA LYS A 125 -14.06 10.86 10.32
C LYS A 125 -13.34 11.52 9.16
N THR A 126 -12.11 12.00 9.40
CA THR A 126 -11.39 12.81 8.43
C THR A 126 -10.09 12.16 8.00
N VAL A 127 -9.94 11.94 6.69
CA VAL A 127 -8.70 11.46 6.07
C VAL A 127 -8.03 12.62 5.32
N GLY A 128 -6.76 12.89 5.61
CA GLY A 128 -5.92 13.79 4.81
C GLY A 128 -5.05 12.99 3.85
N LEU A 129 -5.21 13.17 2.55
CA LEU A 129 -4.40 12.55 1.51
C LEU A 129 -3.44 13.57 0.89
N ILE A 130 -2.14 13.30 0.98
CA ILE A 130 -1.11 14.00 0.25
C ILE A 130 -0.62 13.10 -0.89
N GLY A 131 -1.00 13.43 -2.13
CA GLY A 131 -0.69 12.65 -3.33
C GLY A 131 -1.93 12.20 -4.11
N ALA A 132 -2.33 12.98 -5.12
CA ALA A 132 -3.45 12.69 -6.03
C ALA A 132 -3.03 11.75 -7.19
N GLY A 133 -2.62 10.53 -6.84
CA GLY A 133 -2.18 9.48 -7.76
C GLY A 133 -2.93 8.17 -7.57
N ILE A 134 -2.53 7.15 -8.34
CA ILE A 134 -3.11 5.80 -8.31
C ILE A 134 -3.09 5.22 -6.88
N GLN A 135 -1.96 5.35 -6.20
CA GLN A 135 -1.83 4.90 -4.82
C GLN A 135 -2.68 5.74 -3.87
N GLY A 136 -2.74 7.07 -4.03
CA GLY A 136 -3.63 7.91 -3.22
C GLY A 136 -5.10 7.48 -3.28
N ARG A 137 -5.58 7.11 -4.47
CA ARG A 137 -6.93 6.53 -4.66
C ARG A 137 -7.08 5.22 -3.87
N ALA A 138 -6.18 4.26 -4.06
CA ALA A 138 -6.27 2.96 -3.38
C ALA A 138 -6.19 3.07 -1.86
N GLN A 139 -5.37 4.01 -1.36
CA GLN A 139 -5.25 4.29 0.07
C GLN A 139 -6.57 4.83 0.64
N VAL A 140 -7.21 5.81 -0.02
CA VAL A 140 -8.52 6.33 0.46
C VAL A 140 -9.59 5.24 0.42
N LEU A 141 -9.66 4.45 -0.65
CA LEU A 141 -10.58 3.31 -0.72
C LEU A 141 -10.39 2.34 0.45
N ALA A 142 -9.14 2.08 0.86
CA ALA A 142 -8.81 1.21 1.97
C ALA A 142 -9.12 1.85 3.33
N MET A 143 -8.88 3.16 3.51
CA MET A 143 -9.26 3.88 4.72
C MET A 143 -10.77 3.88 4.91
N VAL A 144 -11.53 4.15 3.85
CA VAL A 144 -12.99 4.05 3.91
C VAL A 144 -13.38 2.61 4.20
N HIS A 145 -12.82 1.61 3.52
CA HIS A 145 -13.12 0.19 3.80
C HIS A 145 -12.95 -0.17 5.28
N ALA A 146 -11.79 0.15 5.86
CA ALA A 146 -11.41 -0.19 7.23
C ALA A 146 -12.14 0.65 8.29
N CYS A 147 -12.29 1.95 8.05
CA CYS A 147 -12.82 2.92 9.01
C CYS A 147 -14.24 3.32 8.58
N GLY A 148 -15.25 2.63 9.13
CA GLY A 148 -16.65 2.78 8.74
C GLY A 148 -17.29 4.16 8.96
N GLU A 149 -16.60 5.09 9.62
CA GLU A 149 -17.10 6.43 9.99
C GLU A 149 -16.43 7.57 9.20
N VAL A 150 -15.63 7.28 8.17
CA VAL A 150 -15.01 8.33 7.33
C VAL A 150 -16.10 9.11 6.60
N GLU A 151 -16.11 10.43 6.78
CA GLU A 151 -17.09 11.38 6.21
C GLU A 151 -16.40 12.36 5.24
N THR A 152 -15.13 12.70 5.47
CA THR A 152 -14.41 13.71 4.68
C THR A 152 -13.01 13.24 4.32
N VAL A 153 -12.64 13.45 3.06
CA VAL A 153 -11.29 13.24 2.54
C VAL A 153 -10.74 14.58 2.05
N LYS A 154 -9.72 15.13 2.73
CA LYS A 154 -8.98 16.31 2.25
C LYS A 154 -7.88 15.83 1.32
N VAL A 155 -7.78 16.38 0.11
CA VAL A 155 -6.74 15.96 -0.87
C VAL A 155 -5.84 17.13 -1.21
N PHE A 156 -4.53 16.93 -1.11
CA PHE A 156 -3.53 17.85 -1.63
C PHE A 156 -2.62 17.20 -2.67
N SER A 157 -2.40 17.94 -3.75
CA SER A 157 -1.30 17.76 -4.71
C SER A 157 -0.88 19.12 -5.24
N ARG A 158 0.35 19.19 -5.79
CA ARG A 158 0.95 20.45 -6.29
C ARG A 158 0.15 21.11 -7.41
N ASP A 159 -0.43 20.30 -8.30
CA ASP A 159 -1.25 20.79 -9.41
C ASP A 159 -2.71 20.93 -8.96
N PRO A 160 -3.27 22.16 -8.89
CA PRO A 160 -4.64 22.39 -8.43
C PRO A 160 -5.70 21.81 -9.36
N LEU A 161 -5.47 21.82 -10.69
CA LEU A 161 -6.44 21.29 -11.66
C LEU A 161 -6.50 19.77 -11.58
N ARG A 162 -5.34 19.11 -11.46
CA ARG A 162 -5.27 17.66 -11.24
C ARG A 162 -5.90 17.28 -9.89
N ARG A 163 -5.67 18.08 -8.85
CA ARG A 163 -6.25 17.89 -7.51
C ARG A 163 -7.78 17.92 -7.54
N GLN A 164 -8.35 18.93 -8.21
CA GLN A 164 -9.80 19.08 -8.37
C GLN A 164 -10.41 17.86 -9.07
N ARG A 165 -9.86 17.49 -10.24
CA ARG A 165 -10.35 16.33 -11.03
C ARG A 165 -10.24 15.02 -10.27
N PHE A 166 -9.15 14.86 -9.51
CA PHE A 166 -8.96 13.68 -8.67
C PHE A 166 -10.00 13.61 -7.56
N ALA A 167 -10.31 14.74 -6.91
CA ALA A 167 -11.32 14.79 -5.86
C ALA A 167 -12.70 14.40 -6.38
N GLU A 168 -13.14 14.99 -7.50
CA GLU A 168 -14.42 14.68 -8.17
C GLU A 168 -14.50 13.19 -8.54
N MET A 169 -13.48 12.67 -9.22
CA MET A 169 -13.42 11.26 -9.64
C MET A 169 -13.45 10.29 -8.44
N LEU A 170 -12.72 10.61 -7.38
CA LEU A 170 -12.66 9.77 -6.18
C LEU A 170 -13.97 9.81 -5.39
N GLU A 171 -14.64 10.96 -5.30
CA GLU A 171 -15.96 11.07 -4.65
C GLU A 171 -17.01 10.23 -5.38
N ASP A 172 -17.07 10.31 -6.71
CA ASP A 172 -17.97 9.50 -7.53
C ASP A 172 -17.72 7.99 -7.35
N GLU A 173 -16.45 7.60 -7.32
CA GLU A 173 -16.07 6.21 -7.12
C GLU A 173 -16.42 5.69 -5.72
N LEU A 174 -16.20 6.51 -4.69
CA LEU A 174 -16.57 6.18 -3.32
C LEU A 174 -18.08 6.00 -3.19
N GLY A 175 -18.87 6.85 -3.84
CA GLY A 175 -20.33 6.71 -3.88
C GLY A 175 -20.81 5.43 -4.58
N GLN A 176 -20.08 4.93 -5.57
CA GLN A 176 -20.37 3.65 -6.24
C GLN A 176 -19.93 2.43 -5.42
N SER A 177 -18.75 2.52 -4.80
CA SER A 177 -18.13 1.41 -4.07
C SER A 177 -18.73 1.22 -2.67
N TYR A 178 -19.21 2.30 -2.07
CA TYR A 178 -19.76 2.33 -0.71
C TYR A 178 -21.08 3.12 -0.68
N PRO A 179 -22.16 2.63 -1.33
CA PRO A 179 -23.41 3.38 -1.51
C PRO A 179 -24.10 3.77 -0.20
N ASP A 180 -23.87 3.02 0.87
CA ASP A 180 -24.40 3.30 2.21
C ASP A 180 -23.56 4.33 3.01
N ARG A 181 -22.48 4.86 2.41
CA ARG A 181 -21.56 5.81 3.05
C ARG A 181 -21.47 7.07 2.22
N ARG A 182 -21.68 8.22 2.87
CA ARG A 182 -21.47 9.53 2.25
C ARG A 182 -20.09 10.03 2.62
N VAL A 183 -19.17 10.01 1.67
CA VAL A 183 -17.81 10.55 1.81
C VAL A 183 -17.65 11.72 0.85
N THR A 184 -17.33 12.90 1.38
CA THR A 184 -17.05 14.08 0.55
C THR A 184 -15.55 14.24 0.36
N VAL A 185 -15.10 14.51 -0.86
CA VAL A 185 -13.68 14.68 -1.18
C VAL A 185 -13.39 16.15 -1.48
N VAL A 186 -12.66 16.81 -0.59
CA VAL A 186 -12.38 18.24 -0.65
C VAL A 186 -10.93 18.51 -1.07
N PRO A 187 -10.69 19.27 -2.14
CA PRO A 187 -9.36 19.80 -2.45
C PRO A 187 -8.88 20.73 -1.33
N ALA A 188 -7.71 20.46 -0.77
CA ALA A 188 -7.07 21.29 0.24
C ALA A 188 -5.99 22.17 -0.39
N ASP A 189 -5.75 23.35 0.18
CA ASP A 189 -4.81 24.34 -0.40
C ASP A 189 -3.34 24.06 -0.11
N SER A 190 -3.02 23.30 0.93
CA SER A 190 -1.66 22.96 1.33
C SER A 190 -1.57 21.58 1.98
N ALA A 191 -0.35 21.04 2.07
CA ALA A 191 -0.07 19.84 2.84
C ALA A 191 -0.42 20.04 4.33
N GLU A 192 -0.15 21.23 4.88
CA GLU A 192 -0.50 21.59 6.25
C GLU A 192 -2.01 21.53 6.51
N SER A 193 -2.83 22.18 5.67
CA SER A 193 -4.29 22.16 5.85
C SER A 193 -4.90 20.77 5.65
N THR A 194 -4.23 19.92 4.88
CA THR A 194 -4.56 18.49 4.73
C THR A 194 -4.28 17.69 6.00
N CYS A 195 -3.17 17.99 6.69
CA CYS A 195 -2.78 17.32 7.93
C CYS A 195 -3.62 17.80 9.14
N ARG A 196 -3.83 19.11 9.27
CA ARG A 196 -4.48 19.69 10.44
C ARG A 196 -5.94 19.22 10.57
N GLY A 197 -6.26 18.68 11.74
CA GLY A 197 -7.60 18.18 12.06
C GLY A 197 -8.00 16.93 11.26
N SER A 198 -7.03 16.17 10.74
CA SER A 198 -7.27 14.86 10.13
C SER A 198 -6.95 13.76 11.14
N ASP A 199 -7.86 12.79 11.24
CA ASP A 199 -7.70 11.63 12.13
C ASP A 199 -6.69 10.64 11.55
N ILE A 200 -6.65 10.55 10.22
CA ILE A 200 -5.71 9.75 9.44
C ILE A 200 -5.06 10.66 8.40
N VAL A 201 -3.74 10.59 8.25
CA VAL A 201 -2.98 11.28 7.21
C VAL A 201 -2.21 10.25 6.39
N VAL A 202 -2.41 10.25 5.08
CA VAL A 202 -1.74 9.35 4.13
C VAL A 202 -0.81 10.18 3.24
N ALA A 203 0.46 9.82 3.21
CA ALA A 203 1.41 10.29 2.21
C ALA A 203 1.63 9.20 1.14
N ALA A 204 1.25 9.53 -0.09
CA ALA A 204 1.38 8.66 -1.27
C ALA A 204 1.99 9.46 -2.43
N THR A 205 3.17 10.02 -2.21
CA THR A 205 3.86 10.92 -3.13
C THR A 205 5.14 10.31 -3.70
N THR A 206 5.75 11.02 -4.64
CA THR A 206 7.11 10.74 -5.12
C THR A 206 8.14 11.70 -4.49
N SER A 207 7.80 12.30 -3.34
CA SER A 207 8.73 13.21 -2.66
C SER A 207 9.94 12.46 -2.14
N ARG A 208 11.10 13.10 -2.26
CA ARG A 208 12.37 12.58 -1.71
C ARG A 208 12.70 13.17 -0.33
N VAL A 209 11.95 14.19 0.07
CA VAL A 209 12.15 14.94 1.31
C VAL A 209 10.84 14.97 2.11
N PRO A 210 10.91 15.05 3.44
CA PRO A 210 9.73 15.11 4.29
C PRO A 210 8.72 16.18 3.82
N ILE A 211 7.45 15.79 3.76
CA ILE A 211 6.32 16.63 3.39
C ILE A 211 5.26 16.70 4.49
N ILE A 212 5.39 15.88 5.53
CA ILE A 212 4.60 15.95 6.75
C ILE A 212 5.50 16.49 7.86
N GLU A 213 5.17 17.67 8.36
CA GLU A 213 5.84 18.27 9.50
C GLU A 213 5.14 17.94 10.82
N ASP A 214 5.93 17.86 11.89
CA ASP A 214 5.48 17.46 13.22
C ASP A 214 4.34 18.33 13.76
N GLY A 215 4.49 19.66 13.67
CA GLY A 215 3.53 20.62 14.20
C GLY A 215 2.17 20.66 13.50
N TRP A 216 1.97 19.87 12.44
CA TRP A 216 0.70 19.76 11.72
C TRP A 216 -0.15 18.57 12.20
N ILE A 217 0.48 17.61 12.87
CA ILE A 217 -0.10 16.31 13.22
C ILE A 217 -0.58 16.31 14.67
N GLY A 218 -1.85 15.97 14.87
CA GLY A 218 -2.42 15.82 16.20
C GLY A 218 -1.93 14.56 16.90
N ASP A 219 -1.93 14.57 18.23
CA ASP A 219 -1.35 13.49 19.05
C ASP A 219 -2.08 12.14 18.92
N ARG A 220 -3.29 12.13 18.35
CA ARG A 220 -4.03 10.88 18.10
C ARG A 220 -4.02 10.47 16.64
N THR A 221 -3.42 11.26 15.75
CA THR A 221 -3.48 11.00 14.30
C THR A 221 -2.74 9.72 13.94
N LEU A 222 -3.31 8.91 13.04
CA LEU A 222 -2.57 7.88 12.33
C LEU A 222 -1.90 8.47 11.09
N ILE A 223 -0.60 8.30 10.94
CA ILE A 223 0.14 8.64 9.73
C ILE A 223 0.46 7.36 8.96
N CYS A 224 0.11 7.29 7.67
CA CYS A 224 0.48 6.22 6.77
C CYS A 224 1.44 6.75 5.69
N GLY A 225 2.72 6.33 5.73
CA GLY A 225 3.71 6.63 4.70
C GLY A 225 3.81 5.50 3.68
N VAL A 226 3.61 5.78 2.40
CA VAL A 226 3.52 4.75 1.35
C VAL A 226 4.40 5.04 0.14
N GLY A 227 4.68 6.32 -0.14
CA GLY A 227 5.33 6.76 -1.37
C GLY A 227 6.86 6.63 -1.39
N SER A 228 7.53 6.74 -0.24
CA SER A 228 8.98 6.44 -0.17
C SER A 228 9.24 4.94 -0.08
N HIS A 229 10.08 4.43 -0.99
CA HIS A 229 10.52 3.04 -1.00
C HIS A 229 12.06 2.92 -1.18
N SER A 230 12.77 3.98 -0.81
CA SER A 230 14.23 4.03 -0.79
C SER A 230 14.73 4.37 0.62
N PRO A 231 15.86 3.80 1.08
CA PRO A 231 16.45 4.14 2.38
C PRO A 231 16.82 5.63 2.53
N THR A 232 16.95 6.37 1.42
CA THR A 232 17.37 7.78 1.42
C THR A 232 16.24 8.75 1.14
N GLU A 233 15.02 8.27 0.87
CA GLU A 233 13.87 9.10 0.56
C GLU A 233 12.88 9.02 1.74
N SER A 234 12.21 10.11 2.04
CA SER A 234 11.28 10.18 3.17
C SER A 234 10.15 11.14 2.85
N GLU A 235 8.96 10.84 3.37
CA GLU A 235 7.77 11.69 3.35
C GLU A 235 7.45 12.24 4.75
N ILE A 236 7.94 11.59 5.81
CA ILE A 236 7.64 11.88 7.21
C ILE A 236 8.92 12.35 7.90
N ALA A 237 8.86 13.50 8.56
CA ALA A 237 10.02 14.02 9.28
C ALA A 237 10.44 13.05 10.41
N PRO A 238 11.76 12.79 10.60
CA PRO A 238 12.26 11.89 11.65
C PRO A 238 11.76 12.22 13.07
N VAL A 239 11.62 13.51 13.39
CA VAL A 239 11.09 13.97 14.67
C VAL A 239 9.63 13.57 14.89
N THR A 240 8.82 13.54 13.82
CA THR A 240 7.42 13.08 13.87
C THR A 240 7.36 11.59 14.18
N VAL A 241 8.27 10.80 13.61
CA VAL A 241 8.41 9.36 13.93
C VAL A 241 8.88 9.18 15.38
N GLY A 242 9.82 10.01 15.86
CA GLY A 242 10.32 9.99 17.24
C GLY A 242 9.27 10.26 18.32
N ARG A 243 8.26 11.06 18.00
CA ARG A 243 7.11 11.34 18.88
C ARG A 243 6.05 10.23 18.86
N ALA A 244 6.09 9.32 17.89
CA ALA A 244 5.02 8.36 17.71
C ALA A 244 4.87 7.42 18.91
N SER A 245 3.63 7.22 19.37
CA SER A 245 3.31 6.25 20.41
C SER A 245 3.47 4.80 19.94
N ARG A 246 3.43 4.60 18.62
CA ARG A 246 3.70 3.32 17.98
C ARG A 246 4.17 3.52 16.55
N VAL A 247 5.20 2.77 16.18
CA VAL A 247 5.70 2.68 14.80
C VAL A 247 5.51 1.26 14.32
N VAL A 248 4.77 1.12 13.21
CA VAL A 248 4.48 -0.16 12.58
C VAL A 248 4.96 -0.11 11.13
N VAL A 249 5.59 -1.19 10.67
CA VAL A 249 6.00 -1.38 9.28
C VAL A 249 5.25 -2.56 8.67
N ASP A 250 5.24 -2.69 7.34
CA ASP A 250 4.77 -3.91 6.70
C ASP A 250 5.63 -5.13 7.08
N THR A 251 6.95 -5.00 6.92
CA THR A 251 8.00 -5.96 7.29
C THR A 251 9.25 -5.21 7.72
N PHE A 252 10.13 -5.82 8.51
CA PHE A 252 11.42 -5.23 8.88
C PHE A 252 12.30 -4.98 7.65
N GLY A 253 12.45 -5.99 6.78
CA GLY A 253 13.29 -5.88 5.59
C GLY A 253 12.78 -4.84 4.60
N GLY A 254 11.47 -4.60 4.55
CA GLY A 254 10.87 -3.57 3.73
C GLY A 254 10.86 -2.20 4.39
N GLY A 255 10.11 -2.05 5.48
CA GLY A 255 9.83 -0.74 6.07
C GLY A 255 10.92 -0.18 6.98
N VAL A 256 11.73 -1.02 7.63
CA VAL A 256 12.88 -0.53 8.43
C VAL A 256 14.11 -0.36 7.55
N ASP A 257 14.48 -1.40 6.80
CA ASP A 257 15.73 -1.40 6.03
C ASP A 257 15.59 -0.71 4.66
N GLY A 258 14.37 -0.62 4.13
CA GLY A 258 14.07 -0.16 2.77
C GLY A 258 13.37 1.20 2.66
N ALA A 259 13.10 1.89 3.77
CA ALA A 259 12.45 3.22 3.76
C ALA A 259 13.14 4.24 4.65
N GLY A 260 13.50 5.39 4.06
CA GLY A 260 14.16 6.48 4.77
C GLY A 260 13.30 7.16 5.84
N ASP A 261 11.98 7.00 5.81
CA ASP A 261 11.08 7.45 6.90
C ASP A 261 11.47 6.82 8.25
N ILE A 262 11.74 5.51 8.26
CA ILE A 262 12.06 4.77 9.48
C ILE A 262 13.57 4.66 9.69
N ALA A 263 14.31 4.32 8.63
CA ALA A 263 15.77 4.26 8.70
C ALA A 263 16.36 5.60 9.15
N GLY A 264 15.89 6.71 8.58
CA GLY A 264 16.34 8.05 8.96
C GLY A 264 16.00 8.44 10.41
N ALA A 265 14.87 7.95 10.95
CA ALA A 265 14.51 8.16 12.35
C ALA A 265 15.39 7.35 13.31
N ILE A 266 15.76 6.13 12.93
CA ILE A 266 16.70 5.30 13.68
C ILE A 266 18.11 5.92 13.65
N ASP A 267 18.60 6.29 12.46
CA ASP A 267 19.93 6.89 12.27
C ASP A 267 20.07 8.21 13.03
N ALA A 268 19.00 9.01 13.09
CA ALA A 268 18.96 10.25 13.87
C ALA A 268 18.79 10.03 15.39
N GLY A 269 18.63 8.79 15.85
CA GLY A 269 18.47 8.44 17.27
C GLY A 269 17.11 8.81 17.86
N HIS A 270 16.09 9.02 17.02
CA HIS A 270 14.74 9.35 17.48
C HIS A 270 13.96 8.11 17.96
N ILE A 271 14.23 6.95 17.37
CA ILE A 271 13.67 5.64 17.77
C ILE A 271 14.76 4.57 17.68
N ARG A 272 14.55 3.40 18.30
CA ARG A 272 15.40 2.22 18.10
C ARG A 272 14.67 1.21 17.23
N ARG A 273 15.43 0.33 16.57
CA ARG A 273 14.86 -0.78 15.78
C ARG A 273 13.86 -1.62 16.60
N ASP A 274 14.19 -1.88 17.86
CA ASP A 274 13.37 -2.69 18.77
C ASP A 274 12.05 -2.01 19.18
N ASP A 275 11.88 -0.72 18.88
CA ASP A 275 10.64 0.03 19.13
C ASP A 275 9.64 -0.12 17.97
N VAL A 276 10.01 -0.81 16.87
CA VAL A 276 9.21 -0.99 15.66
C VAL A 276 8.53 -2.37 15.65
N LEU A 277 7.26 -2.42 15.24
CA LEU A 277 6.49 -3.64 15.06
C LEU A 277 6.18 -3.92 13.59
N GLU A 278 5.93 -5.18 13.23
CA GLU A 278 5.42 -5.55 11.91
C GLU A 278 3.90 -5.62 11.88
N LEU A 279 3.32 -5.41 10.69
CA LEU A 279 1.87 -5.47 10.46
C LEU A 279 1.28 -6.81 10.92
N GLY A 280 1.97 -7.92 10.67
CA GLY A 280 1.52 -9.24 11.11
C GLY A 280 1.39 -9.36 12.63
N THR A 281 2.33 -8.78 13.39
CA THR A 281 2.29 -8.75 14.87
C THR A 281 1.12 -7.90 15.36
N LEU A 282 0.88 -6.76 14.71
CA LEU A 282 -0.29 -5.91 14.98
C LEU A 282 -1.61 -6.67 14.75
N LEU A 283 -1.71 -7.43 13.66
CA LEU A 283 -2.92 -8.18 13.30
C LEU A 283 -3.16 -9.39 14.20
N ALA A 284 -2.09 -10.07 14.63
CA ALA A 284 -2.14 -11.15 15.61
C ALA A 284 -2.63 -10.70 17.00
N GLY A 285 -2.73 -9.39 17.25
CA GLY A 285 -3.14 -8.84 18.54
C GLY A 285 -2.04 -8.88 19.60
N GLU A 286 -0.80 -9.14 19.19
CA GLU A 286 0.37 -9.23 20.05
C GLU A 286 0.95 -7.84 20.32
N LEU A 287 0.12 -6.96 20.85
CA LEU A 287 0.50 -5.57 21.13
C LEU A 287 1.08 -5.46 22.54
N GLY A 288 2.35 -5.06 22.61
CA GLY A 288 2.89 -4.41 23.81
C GLY A 288 2.18 -3.07 24.09
N PRO A 289 2.36 -2.48 25.28
CA PRO A 289 1.80 -1.18 25.62
C PRO A 289 2.26 -0.10 24.62
N ALA A 290 1.42 0.90 24.37
CA ALA A 290 1.84 2.05 23.56
C ALA A 290 2.88 2.89 24.32
N SER A 291 3.79 3.51 23.57
CA SER A 291 4.82 4.39 24.10
C SER A 291 4.26 5.82 24.26
N GLY A 292 3.45 6.06 25.28
CA GLY A 292 2.87 7.38 25.55
C GLY A 292 1.70 7.76 24.65
N ASP A 293 1.43 9.07 24.55
CA ASP A 293 0.18 9.62 23.99
C ASP A 293 0.33 10.26 22.59
N GLY A 294 1.44 10.01 21.88
CA GLY A 294 1.70 10.57 20.55
C GLY A 294 0.97 9.85 19.40
N PRO A 295 1.12 10.34 18.15
CA PRO A 295 0.48 9.77 16.97
C PRO A 295 0.96 8.34 16.72
N THR A 296 0.25 7.60 15.88
CA THR A 296 0.74 6.30 15.40
C THR A 296 1.27 6.45 13.97
N VAL A 297 2.33 5.72 13.64
CA VAL A 297 2.93 5.72 12.30
C VAL A 297 2.86 4.32 11.73
N PHE A 298 2.31 4.20 10.53
CA PHE A 298 2.44 3.02 9.68
C PHE A 298 3.28 3.36 8.45
N LYS A 299 4.34 2.58 8.20
CA LYS A 299 5.16 2.68 6.99
C LYS A 299 5.05 1.42 6.14
N SER A 300 4.70 1.58 4.87
CA SER A 300 4.61 0.48 3.91
C SER A 300 5.51 0.72 2.71
N VAL A 301 6.19 -0.33 2.26
CA VAL A 301 6.95 -0.37 0.99
C VAL A 301 6.56 -1.53 0.06
N GLY A 302 5.82 -2.53 0.59
CA GLY A 302 5.44 -3.77 -0.05
C GLY A 302 6.47 -4.90 0.08
N PHE A 303 5.98 -6.13 0.21
CA PHE A 303 6.78 -7.36 0.22
C PHE A 303 6.16 -8.41 -0.72
N GLY A 304 7.01 -9.23 -1.37
CA GLY A 304 6.59 -10.09 -2.47
C GLY A 304 5.55 -11.16 -2.10
N ALA A 305 5.53 -11.62 -0.85
CA ALA A 305 4.50 -12.56 -0.39
C ALA A 305 3.09 -11.94 -0.42
N ALA A 306 2.92 -10.64 -0.15
CA ALA A 306 1.62 -9.99 -0.27
C ALA A 306 1.12 -10.01 -1.73
N ASP A 307 2.01 -9.77 -2.70
CA ASP A 307 1.66 -9.88 -4.13
C ASP A 307 1.32 -11.32 -4.51
N THR A 308 2.07 -12.29 -3.96
CA THR A 308 1.93 -13.73 -4.24
C THR A 308 0.59 -14.28 -3.73
N VAL A 309 0.21 -13.97 -2.48
CA VAL A 309 -1.08 -14.38 -1.91
C VAL A 309 -2.24 -13.70 -2.65
N SER A 310 -2.11 -12.41 -2.97
CA SER A 310 -3.11 -11.69 -3.77
C SER A 310 -3.32 -12.35 -5.14
N ALA A 311 -2.23 -12.66 -5.84
CA ALA A 311 -2.27 -13.32 -7.13
C ALA A 311 -2.87 -14.73 -7.05
N ARG A 312 -2.58 -15.49 -5.99
CA ARG A 312 -3.23 -16.79 -5.73
C ARG A 312 -4.73 -16.63 -5.60
N LEU A 313 -5.20 -15.69 -4.77
CA LEU A 313 -6.64 -15.45 -4.59
C LEU A 313 -7.32 -15.10 -5.92
N VAL A 314 -6.69 -14.26 -6.74
CA VAL A 314 -7.15 -13.92 -8.09
C VAL A 314 -7.22 -15.14 -8.98
N ALA A 315 -6.17 -15.96 -9.02
CA ALA A 315 -6.10 -17.16 -9.85
C ALA A 315 -7.24 -18.14 -9.53
N HIS A 316 -7.42 -18.49 -8.26
CA HIS A 316 -8.49 -19.40 -7.83
C HIS A 316 -9.87 -18.86 -8.21
N ARG A 317 -10.18 -17.60 -7.89
CA ARG A 317 -11.49 -16.98 -8.22
C ARG A 317 -11.71 -16.84 -9.72
N ALA A 318 -10.68 -16.55 -10.49
CA ALA A 318 -10.77 -16.43 -11.94
C ALA A 318 -11.08 -17.80 -12.58
N ILE A 319 -10.40 -18.86 -12.14
CA ILE A 319 -10.64 -20.23 -12.60
C ILE A 319 -12.07 -20.68 -12.26
N GLU A 320 -12.52 -20.45 -11.03
CA GLU A 320 -13.89 -20.75 -10.59
C GLU A 320 -14.96 -20.06 -11.44
N ARG A 321 -14.68 -18.84 -11.90
CA ARG A 321 -15.61 -18.04 -12.73
C ARG A 321 -15.40 -18.20 -14.24
N GLY A 322 -14.47 -19.05 -14.66
CA GLY A 322 -14.16 -19.30 -16.07
C GLY A 322 -13.53 -18.10 -16.79
N PHE A 323 -12.79 -17.25 -16.08
CA PHE A 323 -12.02 -16.16 -16.68
C PHE A 323 -10.60 -16.60 -17.07
N GLY A 324 -10.01 -15.85 -17.98
CA GLY A 324 -8.66 -16.07 -18.48
C GLY A 324 -8.58 -16.82 -19.80
N THR A 325 -7.39 -16.81 -20.39
CA THR A 325 -7.07 -17.49 -21.64
C THR A 325 -6.01 -18.55 -21.40
N THR A 326 -6.30 -19.79 -21.78
CA THR A 326 -5.30 -20.87 -21.70
C THR A 326 -4.41 -20.85 -22.93
N ILE A 327 -3.10 -20.87 -22.70
CA ILE A 327 -2.05 -20.95 -23.73
C ILE A 327 -1.25 -22.23 -23.48
N ASP A 328 -1.06 -23.02 -24.54
CA ASP A 328 -0.13 -24.16 -24.49
C ASP A 328 1.31 -23.64 -24.54
N LEU A 329 2.09 -23.98 -23.52
CA LEU A 329 3.52 -23.64 -23.45
C LEU A 329 4.43 -24.82 -23.80
N HIS A 330 3.91 -26.04 -23.73
CA HIS A 330 4.70 -27.26 -23.70
C HIS A 330 4.45 -28.15 -24.94
N ARG A 331 3.62 -27.71 -25.88
CA ARG A 331 3.34 -28.40 -27.16
C ARG A 331 3.26 -27.45 -28.34
#